data_AF-A0A8D3A533-F1
#
_entry.id   AF-A0A8D3A533-F1
#
_cell.length_a   1.000
_cell.length_b   1.000
_cell.length_c   1.000
_cell.angle_alpha   90.00
_cell.angle_beta   90.00
_cell.angle_gamma   90.00
#
_symmetry.space_group_name_H-M   'P 1'
#
loop_
_entity.id
_entity.type
_entity.pdbx_description
1 polymer ?
#
loop_
_entity_poly.entity_id
_entity_poly.type
_entity_poly.pdbx_seq_one_letter_code
_entity_poly.pdbx_strand_id
1 'polypeptide(L)'
;MAHTFPAKIPELSNPSVHMRDPQRVQEILESMVKAGSNTVQVISDFDMTLTRFAYNGKRCPTCHNILDNSKLISSDCKERLKELLNTYYPIEIDSSRSIEEKLPLMVEWWTKAHEILVKQEIRKDLLAVVVRESDAMLREGFQLFFDHLSEHSIPLLVFSAGIGDILEEVIRQAGVFHPNVKVFSNYMDFDECGVLRGFKGELIHIYNKREGALLNTGHFQELRTRPNVLLMGDSLGDLTMADGVQDMENILKIGFLNDKVEERKQSYLDSYDIVLVKDETLEVPNAVLLYLTGLCFSLKL
;
A
#
# COMPACT_ATOMS: atom_id res chain seq x y z
N MET A 1 32.64 19.05 -12.49
CA MET A 1 32.57 17.66 -11.99
C MET A 1 31.12 17.25 -12.10
N ALA A 2 30.83 16.14 -12.77
CA ALA A 2 29.45 15.64 -12.83
C ALA A 2 29.02 15.25 -11.41
N HIS A 3 28.05 15.96 -10.85
CA HIS A 3 27.44 15.56 -9.59
C HIS A 3 26.80 14.18 -9.82
N THR A 4 27.24 13.18 -9.07
CA THR A 4 26.62 11.85 -9.09
C THR A 4 25.15 11.99 -8.69
N PHE A 5 24.25 11.23 -9.32
CA PHE A 5 22.80 11.28 -9.05
C PHE A 5 22.37 11.23 -7.57
N PRO A 6 23.04 10.46 -6.69
CA PRO A 6 22.74 10.48 -5.26
C PRO A 6 22.96 11.84 -4.59
N ALA A 7 23.68 12.77 -5.21
CA ALA A 7 23.86 14.13 -4.70
C ALA A 7 22.60 15.01 -4.83
N LYS A 8 21.63 14.63 -5.67
CA LYS A 8 20.37 15.37 -5.85
C LYS A 8 19.25 14.88 -4.91
N ILE A 9 19.31 13.60 -4.50
CA ILE A 9 18.37 12.97 -3.58
C ILE A 9 19.19 12.18 -2.55
N PRO A 10 19.71 12.83 -1.48
CA PRO A 10 20.62 12.21 -0.51
C PRO A 10 20.06 10.96 0.16
N GLU A 11 18.74 10.89 0.33
CA GLU A 11 18.00 9.78 0.94
C GLU A 11 18.24 8.45 0.20
N LEU A 12 18.50 8.49 -1.11
CA LEU A 12 18.85 7.31 -1.90
C LEU A 12 20.19 6.67 -1.52
N SER A 13 21.00 7.36 -0.70
CA SER A 13 22.27 6.84 -0.17
C SER A 13 22.12 6.18 1.22
N ASN A 14 20.91 6.15 1.79
CA ASN A 14 20.67 5.53 3.10
C ASN A 14 20.98 4.01 3.04
N PRO A 15 21.62 3.41 4.07
CA PRO A 15 21.96 1.99 4.09
C PRO A 15 20.78 1.02 3.88
N SER A 16 19.56 1.44 4.19
CA SER A 16 18.34 0.64 3.95
C SER A 16 17.91 0.60 2.48
N VAL A 17 18.46 1.48 1.64
CA VAL A 17 18.13 1.62 0.23
C VAL A 17 19.00 0.70 -0.61
N HIS A 18 18.36 -0.14 -1.40
CA HIS A 18 19.03 -1.00 -2.36
C HIS A 18 18.41 -0.83 -3.74
N MET A 19 19.26 -0.63 -4.75
CA MET A 19 18.86 -0.51 -6.15
C MET A 19 19.71 -1.48 -6.96
N ARG A 20 19.08 -2.31 -7.80
CA ARG A 20 19.82 -3.18 -8.73
C ARG A 20 20.50 -2.37 -9.82
N ASP A 21 19.81 -1.33 -10.31
CA ASP A 21 20.28 -0.44 -11.37
C ASP A 21 20.01 1.03 -11.01
N PRO A 22 20.92 1.68 -10.26
CA PRO A 22 20.77 3.08 -9.89
C PRO A 22 20.74 4.04 -11.09
N GLN A 23 21.35 3.67 -12.21
CA GLN A 23 21.35 4.51 -13.42
C GLN A 23 19.96 4.50 -14.06
N ARG A 24 19.30 3.35 -14.13
CA ARG A 24 17.90 3.28 -14.58
C ARG A 24 16.96 4.10 -13.70
N VAL A 25 17.13 4.04 -12.37
CA VAL A 25 16.36 4.87 -11.42
C VAL A 25 16.54 6.36 -11.74
N GLN A 26 17.77 6.77 -12.01
CA GLN A 26 18.08 8.14 -12.44
C GLN A 26 17.36 8.53 -13.73
N GLU A 27 17.46 7.70 -14.77
CA GLU A 27 16.86 7.97 -16.07
C GLU A 27 15.33 8.12 -15.98
N ILE A 28 14.67 7.26 -15.19
CA ILE A 28 13.23 7.36 -14.91
C ILE A 28 12.90 8.70 -14.23
N LEU A 29 13.61 9.04 -13.16
CA LEU A 29 13.35 10.27 -12.40
C LEU A 29 13.60 11.53 -13.24
N GLU A 30 14.66 11.57 -14.04
CA GLU A 30 14.95 12.70 -14.95
C GLU A 30 13.91 12.82 -16.06
N SER A 31 13.42 11.70 -16.59
CA SER A 31 12.32 11.66 -17.56
C SER A 31 11.03 12.23 -16.97
N MET A 32 10.65 11.79 -15.76
CA MET A 32 9.46 12.29 -15.05
C MET A 32 9.57 13.78 -14.70
N VAL A 33 10.73 14.26 -14.25
CA VAL A 33 10.97 15.71 -14.00
C VAL A 33 10.79 16.51 -15.29
N LYS A 34 11.33 16.02 -16.41
CA LYS A 34 11.21 16.69 -17.72
C LYS A 34 9.77 16.75 -18.21
N ALA A 35 8.96 15.73 -17.93
CA ALA A 35 7.54 15.69 -18.26
C ALA A 35 6.70 16.66 -17.40
N GLY A 36 7.15 16.95 -16.18
CA GLY A 36 6.52 17.90 -15.26
C GLY A 36 5.59 17.22 -14.25
N SER A 37 5.50 17.78 -13.04
CA SER A 37 4.78 17.16 -11.90
C SER A 37 3.28 16.98 -12.13
N ASN A 38 2.67 17.79 -12.99
CA ASN A 38 1.26 17.65 -13.40
C ASN A 38 0.97 16.37 -14.19
N THR A 39 2.00 15.65 -14.63
CA THR A 39 1.91 14.35 -15.32
C THR A 39 2.08 13.15 -14.38
N VAL A 40 2.33 13.39 -13.09
CA VAL A 40 2.58 12.33 -12.10
C VAL A 40 1.27 11.87 -11.45
N GLN A 41 1.15 10.57 -11.21
CA GLN A 41 0.17 9.95 -10.31
C GLN A 41 0.86 8.94 -9.39
N VAL A 42 0.29 8.71 -8.21
CA VAL A 42 0.82 7.74 -7.23
C VAL A 42 -0.17 6.60 -7.04
N ILE A 43 0.33 5.37 -7.08
CA ILE A 43 -0.43 4.16 -6.76
C ILE A 43 0.31 3.43 -5.64
N SER A 44 -0.35 3.25 -4.51
CA SER A 44 0.26 2.65 -3.32
C SER A 44 -0.61 1.56 -2.74
N ASP A 45 0.01 0.47 -2.26
CA ASP A 45 -0.63 -0.37 -1.25
C ASP A 45 -0.75 0.40 0.08
N PHE A 46 -1.52 -0.13 1.03
CA PHE A 46 -1.72 0.48 2.35
C PHE A 46 -1.01 -0.29 3.47
N ASP A 47 -1.34 -1.56 3.66
CA ASP A 47 -0.91 -2.32 4.84
C ASP A 47 0.58 -2.66 4.71
N MET A 48 1.40 -2.26 5.69
CA MET A 48 2.87 -2.46 5.68
C MET A 48 3.63 -1.66 4.59
N THR A 49 2.91 -0.94 3.73
CA THR A 49 3.43 0.01 2.74
C THR A 49 3.28 1.46 3.21
N LEU A 50 2.06 1.93 3.50
CA LEU A 50 1.82 3.25 4.10
C LEU A 50 1.73 3.16 5.63
N THR A 51 1.25 2.03 6.14
CA THR A 51 1.37 1.68 7.55
C THR A 51 2.71 1.01 7.85
N ARG A 52 3.17 1.17 9.09
CA ARG A 52 4.39 0.54 9.59
C ARG A 52 4.25 -0.96 9.63
N PHE A 53 5.36 -1.67 9.45
CA PHE A 53 5.40 -3.10 9.68
C PHE A 53 5.59 -3.41 11.17
N ALA A 54 6.49 -2.70 11.86
CA ALA A 54 6.74 -2.85 13.28
C ALA A 54 7.08 -1.51 13.97
N TYR A 55 6.85 -1.48 15.28
CA TYR A 55 7.22 -0.38 16.15
C TYR A 55 7.75 -0.93 17.47
N ASN A 56 8.94 -0.49 17.90
CA ASN A 56 9.62 -0.95 19.12
C ASN A 56 9.71 -2.49 19.23
N GLY A 57 9.98 -3.17 18.11
CA GLY A 57 10.11 -4.63 18.05
C GLY A 57 8.79 -5.41 18.07
N LYS A 58 7.63 -4.73 18.15
CA LYS A 58 6.30 -5.33 18.04
C LYS A 58 5.75 -5.11 16.63
N ARG A 59 5.11 -6.14 16.06
CA ARG A 59 4.40 -6.03 14.78
C ARG A 59 3.21 -5.06 14.88
N CYS A 60 3.11 -4.12 13.96
CA CYS A 60 1.96 -3.24 13.82
C CYS A 60 0.80 -3.98 13.12
N PRO A 61 -0.47 -3.65 13.44
CA PRO A 61 -1.61 -4.34 12.87
C PRO A 61 -1.87 -3.90 11.41
N THR A 62 -2.27 -4.85 10.56
CA THR A 62 -2.95 -4.57 9.29
C THR A 62 -4.39 -4.09 9.53
N CYS A 63 -5.11 -3.64 8.49
CA CYS A 63 -6.53 -3.31 8.57
C CYS A 63 -7.37 -4.46 9.14
N HIS A 64 -7.09 -5.70 8.74
CA HIS A 64 -7.73 -6.88 9.30
C HIS A 64 -7.38 -7.07 10.78
N ASN A 65 -6.10 -6.93 11.15
CA ASN A 65 -5.69 -7.12 12.54
C ASN A 65 -6.19 -6.03 13.49
N ILE A 66 -6.45 -4.81 13.01
CA ILE A 66 -7.13 -3.77 13.79
C ILE A 66 -8.50 -4.30 14.25
N LEU A 67 -9.24 -4.94 13.35
CA LEU A 67 -10.54 -5.54 13.66
C LEU A 67 -10.39 -6.79 14.53
N ASP A 68 -9.52 -7.73 14.16
CA ASP A 68 -9.30 -8.99 14.88
C ASP A 68 -8.88 -8.76 16.34
N ASN A 69 -8.03 -7.76 16.58
CA ASN A 69 -7.54 -7.44 17.91
C ASN A 69 -8.56 -6.65 18.74
N SER A 70 -9.59 -6.09 18.12
CA SER A 70 -10.61 -5.28 18.79
C SER A 70 -11.48 -6.09 19.75
N LYS A 71 -12.25 -5.37 20.58
CA LYS A 71 -13.27 -5.95 21.46
C LYS A 71 -14.57 -6.30 20.73
N LEU A 72 -14.71 -5.94 19.45
CA LEU A 72 -15.89 -6.27 18.64
C LEU A 72 -15.91 -7.75 18.23
N ILE A 73 -14.76 -8.41 18.26
CA ILE A 73 -14.60 -9.80 17.85
C ILE A 73 -14.48 -10.68 19.10
N SER A 74 -15.35 -11.68 19.20
CA SER A 74 -15.34 -12.65 20.30
C SER A 74 -14.05 -13.50 20.30
N SER A 75 -13.66 -14.02 21.46
CA SER A 75 -12.47 -14.87 21.58
C SER A 75 -12.53 -16.13 20.70
N ASP A 76 -13.71 -16.76 20.61
CA ASP A 76 -13.96 -17.90 19.72
C ASP A 76 -13.72 -17.54 18.25
N CYS A 77 -14.22 -16.39 17.83
CA CYS A 77 -14.00 -15.88 16.47
C CYS A 77 -12.50 -15.63 16.19
N LYS A 78 -11.76 -15.06 17.15
CA LYS A 78 -10.31 -14.85 17.00
C LYS A 78 -9.55 -16.16 16.83
N GLU A 79 -9.95 -17.21 17.56
CA GLU A 79 -9.34 -18.53 17.43
C GLU A 79 -9.57 -19.12 16.03
N ARG A 80 -10.79 -19.02 15.51
CA ARG A 80 -11.13 -19.49 14.15
C ARG A 80 -10.41 -18.70 13.05
N LEU A 81 -10.28 -17.38 13.18
CA LEU A 81 -9.50 -16.57 12.25
C LEU A 81 -8.00 -16.95 12.29
N LYS A 82 -7.47 -17.25 13.49
CA LYS A 82 -6.10 -17.74 13.67
C LYS A 82 -5.89 -19.12 13.04
N GLU A 83 -6.86 -20.03 13.10
CA GLU A 83 -6.81 -21.32 12.41
C GLU A 83 -6.73 -21.17 10.88
N LEU A 84 -7.53 -20.25 10.32
CA LEU A 84 -7.46 -19.91 8.90
C LEU A 84 -6.08 -19.35 8.56
N LEU A 85 -5.58 -18.38 9.33
CA LEU A 85 -4.23 -17.82 9.15
C LEU A 85 -3.15 -18.91 9.15
N ASN A 86 -3.16 -19.81 10.13
CA ASN A 86 -2.18 -20.89 10.24
C ASN A 86 -2.22 -21.87 9.06
N THR A 87 -3.37 -22.01 8.41
CA THR A 87 -3.58 -22.90 7.27
C THR A 87 -3.16 -22.23 5.96
N TYR A 88 -3.61 -21.01 5.71
CA TYR A 88 -3.49 -20.36 4.40
C TYR A 88 -2.24 -19.47 4.26
N TYR A 89 -1.76 -18.85 5.34
CA TYR A 89 -0.58 -17.99 5.26
C TYR A 89 0.67 -18.74 4.78
N PRO A 90 0.98 -19.98 5.26
CA PRO A 90 2.10 -20.74 4.73
C PRO A 90 2.01 -20.99 3.22
N ILE A 91 0.79 -21.13 2.68
CA ILE A 91 0.53 -21.34 1.25
C ILE A 91 0.74 -20.04 0.46
N GLU A 92 0.28 -18.90 1.00
CA GLU A 92 0.51 -17.58 0.41
C GLU A 92 2.02 -17.35 0.20
N ILE A 93 2.83 -17.57 1.24
CA ILE A 93 4.26 -17.28 1.17
C ILE A 93 5.10 -18.36 0.47
N ASP A 94 4.52 -19.48 0.06
CA ASP A 94 5.23 -20.64 -0.50
C ASP A 94 5.75 -20.34 -1.92
N SER A 95 7.06 -20.09 -2.07
CA SER A 95 7.66 -19.79 -3.38
C SER A 95 7.70 -20.99 -4.33
N SER A 96 7.40 -22.21 -3.87
CA SER A 96 7.37 -23.41 -4.72
C SER A 96 6.06 -23.59 -5.49
N ARG A 97 4.99 -22.89 -5.09
CA ARG A 97 3.67 -22.94 -5.73
C ARG A 97 3.49 -21.80 -6.73
N SER A 98 2.83 -22.09 -7.84
CA SER A 98 2.51 -21.07 -8.84
C SER A 98 1.42 -20.11 -8.32
N ILE A 99 1.29 -18.93 -8.95
CA ILE A 99 0.23 -17.97 -8.59
C ILE A 99 -1.14 -18.60 -8.87
N GLU A 100 -1.28 -19.28 -10.01
CA GLU A 100 -2.51 -19.95 -10.44
C GLU A 100 -3.00 -20.99 -9.43
N GLU A 101 -2.07 -21.72 -8.79
CA GLU A 101 -2.40 -22.68 -7.74
C GLU A 101 -2.83 -22.01 -6.43
N LYS A 102 -2.29 -20.82 -6.12
CA LYS A 102 -2.60 -20.08 -4.90
C LYS A 102 -3.89 -19.28 -4.98
N LEU A 103 -4.25 -18.77 -6.17
CA LEU A 103 -5.44 -17.95 -6.40
C LEU A 103 -6.72 -18.52 -5.75
N PRO A 104 -7.17 -19.75 -6.07
CA PRO A 104 -8.41 -20.27 -5.50
C PRO A 104 -8.34 -20.45 -3.97
N LEU A 105 -7.14 -20.70 -3.42
CA LEU A 105 -6.93 -20.87 -1.99
C LEU A 105 -6.99 -19.53 -1.24
N MET A 106 -6.52 -18.44 -1.85
CA MET A 106 -6.67 -17.10 -1.27
C MET A 106 -8.12 -16.63 -1.30
N VAL A 107 -8.85 -16.93 -2.38
CA VAL A 107 -10.30 -16.68 -2.45
C VAL A 107 -11.02 -17.44 -1.35
N GLU A 108 -10.72 -18.73 -1.18
CA GLU A 108 -11.32 -19.54 -0.11
C GLU A 108 -11.01 -18.99 1.29
N TRP A 109 -9.75 -18.62 1.55
CA TRP A 109 -9.33 -18.06 2.83
C TRP A 109 -10.13 -16.81 3.19
N TRP A 110 -10.11 -15.79 2.32
CA TRP A 110 -10.74 -14.52 2.59
C TRP A 110 -12.26 -14.62 2.61
N THR A 111 -12.86 -15.49 1.79
CA THR A 111 -14.30 -15.78 1.86
C THR A 111 -14.68 -16.31 3.24
N LYS A 112 -13.97 -17.33 3.74
CA LYS A 112 -14.21 -17.89 5.09
C LYS A 112 -13.98 -16.86 6.19
N ALA A 113 -12.93 -16.04 6.06
CA ALA A 113 -12.64 -14.99 7.05
C ALA A 113 -13.77 -13.95 7.11
N HIS A 114 -14.24 -13.48 5.95
CA HIS A 114 -15.35 -12.53 5.86
C HIS A 114 -16.67 -13.12 6.40
N GLU A 115 -16.99 -14.37 6.10
CA GLU A 115 -18.17 -15.05 6.67
C GLU A 115 -18.12 -15.16 8.20
N ILE A 116 -16.92 -15.34 8.77
CA ILE A 116 -16.72 -15.35 10.21
C ILE A 116 -16.95 -13.96 10.79
N LEU A 117 -16.43 -12.90 10.15
CA LEU A 117 -16.61 -11.51 10.59
C LEU A 117 -18.08 -11.07 10.54
N VAL A 118 -18.83 -11.44 9.49
CA VAL A 118 -20.27 -11.13 9.38
C VAL A 118 -21.06 -11.68 10.57
N LYS A 119 -20.69 -12.86 11.08
CA LYS A 119 -21.35 -13.48 12.26
C LYS A 119 -21.09 -12.74 13.58
N GLN A 120 -20.18 -11.77 13.61
CA GLN A 120 -19.91 -10.96 14.79
C GLN A 120 -20.84 -9.72 14.89
N GLU A 121 -21.74 -9.51 13.93
CA GLU A 121 -22.70 -8.40 13.94
C GLU A 121 -22.03 -7.03 14.16
N ILE A 122 -20.88 -6.83 13.48
CA ILE A 122 -20.03 -5.66 13.64
C ILE A 122 -20.81 -4.41 13.24
N ARG A 123 -20.92 -3.45 14.17
CA ARG A 123 -21.58 -2.17 13.90
C ARG A 123 -20.63 -1.14 13.28
N LYS A 124 -21.10 -0.45 12.25
CA LYS A 124 -20.35 0.58 11.53
C LYS A 124 -19.86 1.72 12.42
N ASP A 125 -20.71 2.17 13.36
CA ASP A 125 -20.40 3.30 14.24
C ASP A 125 -19.28 3.02 15.25
N LEU A 126 -18.96 1.74 15.47
CA LEU A 126 -17.88 1.33 16.37
C LEU A 126 -16.52 1.28 15.67
N LEU A 127 -16.45 1.34 14.34
CA LEU A 127 -15.19 1.27 13.59
C LEU A 127 -14.23 2.41 13.98
N ALA A 128 -14.76 3.63 14.15
CA ALA A 128 -13.96 4.78 14.60
C ALA A 128 -13.35 4.58 15.99
N VAL A 129 -14.06 3.89 16.89
CA VAL A 129 -13.54 3.57 18.22
C VAL A 129 -12.46 2.50 18.11
N VAL A 130 -12.70 1.45 17.32
CA VAL A 130 -11.74 0.37 17.10
C VAL A 130 -10.42 0.87 16.53
N VAL A 131 -10.45 1.73 15.52
CA VAL A 131 -9.25 2.31 14.93
C VAL A 131 -8.49 3.15 15.97
N ARG A 132 -9.21 3.98 16.73
CA ARG A 132 -8.61 4.86 17.75
C ARG A 132 -7.95 4.09 18.90
N GLU A 133 -8.52 2.95 19.29
CA GLU A 133 -7.97 2.08 20.34
C GLU A 133 -6.87 1.13 19.85
N SER A 134 -6.62 1.08 18.53
CA SER A 134 -5.64 0.18 17.94
C SER A 134 -4.20 0.72 18.04
N ASP A 135 -3.23 -0.18 17.84
CA ASP A 135 -1.80 0.17 17.71
C ASP A 135 -1.41 0.50 16.26
N ALA A 136 -2.37 0.85 15.39
CA ALA A 136 -2.09 1.17 13.99
C ALA A 136 -1.20 2.41 13.88
N MET A 137 -0.19 2.33 13.03
CA MET A 137 0.75 3.43 12.82
C MET A 137 1.03 3.62 11.34
N LEU A 138 0.89 4.85 10.86
CA LEU A 138 1.45 5.25 9.57
C LEU A 138 2.97 5.37 9.68
N ARG A 139 3.66 5.12 8.56
CA ARG A 139 5.11 5.31 8.46
C ARG A 139 5.50 6.75 8.77
N GLU A 140 6.70 6.92 9.31
CA GLU A 140 7.22 8.27 9.60
C GLU A 140 7.26 9.14 8.33
N GLY A 141 6.88 10.41 8.45
CA GLY A 141 6.80 11.32 7.31
C GLY A 141 5.52 11.22 6.47
N PHE A 142 4.49 10.48 6.94
CA PHE A 142 3.21 10.38 6.23
C PHE A 142 2.52 11.72 6.02
N GLN A 143 2.56 12.65 6.99
CA GLN A 143 1.91 13.95 6.84
C GLN A 143 2.44 14.69 5.63
N LEU A 144 3.78 14.82 5.53
CA LEU A 144 4.43 15.38 4.35
C LEU A 144 4.01 14.67 3.07
N PHE A 145 3.98 13.33 3.06
CA PHE A 145 3.60 12.56 1.87
C PHE A 145 2.20 12.93 1.37
N PHE A 146 1.19 12.83 2.24
CA PHE A 146 -0.19 13.08 1.84
C PHE A 146 -0.47 14.55 1.53
N ASP A 147 0.04 15.46 2.38
CA ASP A 147 -0.18 16.89 2.24
C ASP A 147 0.48 17.41 0.95
N HIS A 148 1.72 17.00 0.68
CA HIS A 148 2.46 17.39 -0.53
C HIS A 148 1.77 16.92 -1.81
N LEU A 149 1.25 15.68 -1.82
CA LEU A 149 0.45 15.19 -2.95
C LEU A 149 -0.81 16.03 -3.14
N SER A 150 -1.47 16.42 -2.05
CA SER A 150 -2.68 17.26 -2.11
C SER A 150 -2.38 18.66 -2.63
N GLU A 151 -1.37 19.32 -2.08
CA GLU A 151 -0.92 20.68 -2.46
C GLU A 151 -0.58 20.76 -3.95
N HIS A 152 0.06 19.73 -4.50
CA HIS A 152 0.41 19.64 -5.91
C HIS A 152 -0.68 19.01 -6.79
N SER A 153 -1.86 18.72 -6.22
CA SER A 153 -2.97 18.06 -6.91
C SER A 153 -2.53 16.77 -7.62
N ILE A 154 -1.64 15.99 -7.00
CA ILE A 154 -1.18 14.69 -7.49
C ILE A 154 -2.17 13.62 -6.97
N PRO A 155 -2.85 12.89 -7.86
CA PRO A 155 -3.75 11.81 -7.47
C PRO A 155 -2.99 10.71 -6.73
N LEU A 156 -3.55 10.28 -5.62
CA LEU A 156 -3.12 9.09 -4.90
C LEU A 156 -4.22 8.04 -4.97
N LEU A 157 -3.94 6.92 -5.63
CA LEU A 157 -4.75 5.72 -5.54
C LEU A 157 -4.14 4.80 -4.48
N VAL A 158 -4.85 4.60 -3.37
CA VAL A 158 -4.54 3.56 -2.38
C VAL A 158 -5.27 2.29 -2.78
N PHE A 159 -4.53 1.25 -3.18
CA PHE A 159 -5.08 0.00 -3.66
C PHE A 159 -4.70 -1.15 -2.74
N SER A 160 -5.61 -1.49 -1.82
CA SER A 160 -5.35 -2.37 -0.68
C SER A 160 -6.22 -3.63 -0.71
N ALA A 161 -5.60 -4.78 -0.42
CA ALA A 161 -6.30 -6.03 -0.12
C ALA A 161 -6.87 -6.09 1.32
N GLY A 162 -6.72 -5.02 2.10
CA GLY A 162 -7.26 -4.88 3.44
C GLY A 162 -8.77 -4.58 3.47
N ILE A 163 -9.22 -3.94 4.56
CA ILE A 163 -10.62 -3.52 4.76
C ILE A 163 -10.71 -2.01 4.51
N GLY A 164 -11.49 -1.61 3.50
CA GLY A 164 -11.61 -0.22 3.06
C GLY A 164 -12.11 0.72 4.15
N ASP A 165 -13.16 0.35 4.89
CA ASP A 165 -13.73 1.19 5.96
C ASP A 165 -12.73 1.44 7.11
N ILE A 166 -11.88 0.45 7.43
CA ILE A 166 -10.84 0.59 8.45
C ILE A 166 -9.70 1.48 7.94
N LEU A 167 -9.24 1.23 6.71
CA LEU A 167 -8.21 2.02 6.05
C LEU A 167 -8.60 3.50 6.02
N GLU A 168 -9.78 3.81 5.50
CA GLU A 168 -10.28 5.17 5.41
C GLU A 168 -10.34 5.84 6.77
N GLU A 169 -10.78 5.13 7.80
CA GLU A 169 -10.86 5.67 9.14
C GLU A 169 -9.47 5.92 9.75
N VAL A 170 -8.47 5.08 9.46
CA VAL A 170 -7.07 5.32 9.86
C VAL A 170 -6.55 6.63 9.27
N ILE A 171 -6.67 6.82 7.95
CA ILE A 171 -6.18 8.05 7.29
C ILE A 171 -7.03 9.29 7.62
N ARG A 172 -8.32 9.10 7.93
CA ARG A 172 -9.22 10.17 8.38
C ARG A 172 -8.86 10.66 9.78
N GLN A 173 -8.62 9.74 10.73
CA GLN A 173 -8.18 10.12 12.08
C GLN A 173 -6.77 10.72 12.10
N ALA A 174 -5.91 10.30 11.17
CA ALA A 174 -4.60 10.91 10.95
C ALA A 174 -4.65 12.29 10.26
N GLY A 175 -5.82 12.73 9.80
CA GLY A 175 -6.02 14.05 9.19
C GLY A 175 -5.52 14.18 7.75
N VAL A 176 -5.29 13.06 7.06
CA VAL A 176 -4.63 13.02 5.74
C VAL A 176 -5.50 12.44 4.62
N PHE A 177 -6.80 12.24 4.88
CA PHE A 177 -7.74 11.78 3.86
C PHE A 177 -8.22 12.93 2.97
N HIS A 178 -7.33 13.41 2.12
CA HIS A 178 -7.56 14.54 1.23
C HIS A 178 -8.40 14.19 0.00
N PRO A 179 -9.01 15.18 -0.70
CA PRO A 179 -9.85 14.93 -1.88
C PRO A 179 -9.12 14.28 -3.08
N ASN A 180 -7.80 14.37 -3.15
CA ASN A 180 -6.98 13.72 -4.20
C ASN A 180 -6.71 12.24 -3.91
N VAL A 181 -7.13 11.73 -2.76
CA VAL A 181 -6.95 10.33 -2.37
C VAL A 181 -8.19 9.53 -2.77
N LYS A 182 -7.97 8.47 -3.55
CA LYS A 182 -8.97 7.46 -3.89
C LYS A 182 -8.56 6.12 -3.30
N VAL A 183 -9.52 5.34 -2.84
CA VAL A 183 -9.27 4.04 -2.20
C VAL A 183 -10.00 2.93 -2.98
N PHE A 184 -9.25 1.89 -3.36
CA PHE A 184 -9.78 0.61 -3.83
C PHE A 184 -9.43 -0.47 -2.80
N SER A 185 -10.45 -1.05 -2.18
CA SER A 185 -10.28 -2.06 -1.14
C SER A 185 -11.57 -2.86 -0.91
N ASN A 186 -11.53 -3.83 0.00
CA ASN A 186 -12.70 -4.61 0.39
C ASN A 186 -13.56 -3.78 1.35
N TYR A 187 -14.60 -3.14 0.83
CA TYR A 187 -15.53 -2.36 1.65
C TYR A 187 -16.58 -3.25 2.29
N MET A 188 -16.86 -2.99 3.56
CA MET A 188 -17.94 -3.61 4.29
C MET A 188 -19.30 -3.17 3.73
N ASP A 189 -20.23 -4.12 3.67
CA ASP A 189 -21.63 -3.88 3.38
C ASP A 189 -22.44 -3.98 4.67
N PHE A 190 -23.15 -2.89 5.00
CA PHE A 190 -23.94 -2.77 6.22
C PHE A 190 -25.42 -2.76 5.88
N ASP A 191 -26.24 -3.35 6.74
CA ASP A 191 -27.69 -3.26 6.66
C ASP A 191 -28.23 -1.88 7.09
N GLU A 192 -29.56 -1.71 7.07
CA GLU A 192 -30.23 -0.47 7.45
C GLU A 192 -30.00 -0.08 8.93
N CYS A 193 -29.67 -1.05 9.78
CA CYS A 193 -29.36 -0.86 11.19
C CYS A 193 -27.87 -0.54 11.42
N GLY A 194 -27.04 -0.55 10.37
CA GLY A 194 -25.61 -0.31 10.43
C GLY A 194 -24.80 -1.53 10.89
N VAL A 195 -25.35 -2.75 10.73
CA VAL A 195 -24.69 -4.01 11.09
C VAL A 195 -24.10 -4.68 9.85
N LEU A 196 -22.87 -5.20 9.96
CA LEU A 196 -22.15 -5.86 8.89
C LEU A 196 -22.94 -7.08 8.38
N ARG A 197 -23.24 -7.11 7.09
CA ARG A 197 -23.91 -8.24 6.42
C ARG A 197 -23.08 -8.90 5.32
N GLY A 198 -21.99 -8.27 4.89
CA GLY A 198 -21.13 -8.79 3.84
C GLY A 198 -20.04 -7.79 3.44
N PHE A 199 -19.44 -8.03 2.28
CA PHE A 199 -18.46 -7.12 1.65
C PHE A 199 -18.93 -6.79 0.24
N LYS A 200 -18.63 -5.58 -0.22
CA LYS A 200 -19.08 -5.04 -1.50
C LYS A 200 -18.14 -5.43 -2.64
N GLY A 201 -18.72 -5.64 -3.82
CA GLY A 201 -17.96 -5.84 -5.05
C GLY A 201 -17.20 -7.17 -5.07
N GLU A 202 -16.18 -7.22 -5.91
CA GLU A 202 -15.30 -8.38 -6.02
C GLU A 202 -14.21 -8.31 -4.95
N LEU A 203 -13.91 -9.47 -4.34
CA LEU A 203 -12.85 -9.61 -3.35
C LEU A 203 -11.51 -9.20 -3.95
N ILE A 204 -10.78 -8.32 -3.26
CA ILE A 204 -9.40 -7.97 -3.54
C ILE A 204 -8.51 -8.72 -2.54
N HIS A 205 -7.55 -9.48 -3.04
CA HIS A 205 -6.51 -10.16 -2.28
C HIS A 205 -5.14 -9.95 -2.94
N ILE A 206 -4.08 -10.44 -2.30
CA ILE A 206 -2.68 -10.17 -2.69
C ILE A 206 -2.31 -10.54 -4.14
N TYR A 207 -3.07 -11.42 -4.80
CA TYR A 207 -2.75 -11.92 -6.15
C TYR A 207 -3.70 -11.46 -7.26
N ASN A 208 -4.76 -10.72 -6.95
CA ASN A 208 -5.73 -10.28 -7.96
C ASN A 208 -5.85 -8.75 -8.08
N LYS A 209 -4.84 -8.01 -7.59
CA LYS A 209 -4.78 -6.55 -7.76
C LYS A 209 -4.72 -6.16 -9.24
N ARG A 210 -4.16 -7.02 -10.10
CA ARG A 210 -4.19 -6.85 -11.55
C ARG A 210 -5.63 -6.74 -12.08
N GLU A 211 -6.49 -7.71 -11.76
CA GLU A 211 -7.88 -7.73 -12.17
C GLU A 211 -8.61 -6.50 -11.66
N GLY A 212 -8.42 -6.14 -10.39
CA GLY A 212 -9.01 -4.93 -9.83
C GLY A 212 -8.53 -3.64 -10.53
N ALA A 213 -7.26 -3.57 -10.95
CA ALA A 213 -6.77 -2.46 -11.77
C ALA A 213 -7.49 -2.40 -13.13
N LEU A 214 -7.65 -3.55 -13.79
CA LEU A 214 -8.29 -3.65 -15.10
C LEU A 214 -9.81 -3.41 -15.06
N LEU A 215 -10.48 -3.70 -13.96
CA LEU A 215 -11.92 -3.47 -13.81
C LEU A 215 -12.26 -1.99 -13.58
N ASN A 216 -11.31 -1.20 -13.07
CA ASN A 216 -11.51 0.21 -12.74
C ASN A 216 -11.08 1.16 -13.85
N THR A 217 -11.28 0.77 -15.12
CA THR A 217 -10.88 1.55 -16.31
C THR A 217 -11.36 3.01 -16.29
N GLY A 218 -12.57 3.28 -15.79
CA GLY A 218 -13.10 4.65 -15.72
C GLY A 218 -12.23 5.59 -14.90
N HIS A 219 -11.67 5.11 -13.78
CA HIS A 219 -10.75 5.90 -12.97
C HIS A 219 -9.44 6.19 -13.71
N PHE A 220 -8.84 5.17 -14.33
CA PHE A 220 -7.59 5.33 -15.06
C PHE A 220 -7.76 6.18 -16.34
N GLN A 221 -8.96 6.19 -16.93
CA GLN A 221 -9.29 7.07 -18.05
C GLN A 221 -9.27 8.55 -17.65
N GLU A 222 -9.78 8.90 -16.46
CA GLU A 222 -9.71 10.26 -15.91
C GLU A 222 -8.26 10.72 -15.68
N LEU A 223 -7.34 9.78 -15.48
CA LEU A 223 -5.93 10.02 -15.21
C LEU A 223 -5.00 9.83 -16.42
N ARG A 224 -5.54 9.70 -17.65
CA ARG A 224 -4.72 9.54 -18.87
C ARG A 224 -3.71 10.66 -19.11
N THR A 225 -3.97 11.86 -18.61
CA THR A 225 -3.01 12.98 -18.71
C THR A 225 -1.84 12.85 -17.74
N ARG A 226 -1.78 11.78 -16.94
CA ARG A 226 -0.75 11.52 -15.94
C ARG A 226 -0.01 10.20 -16.21
N PRO A 227 0.75 10.10 -17.32
CA PRO A 227 1.38 8.84 -17.72
C PRO A 227 2.58 8.42 -16.85
N ASN A 228 2.97 9.23 -15.85
CA ASN A 228 4.12 8.98 -14.99
C ASN A 228 3.68 8.45 -13.63
N VAL A 229 4.05 7.21 -13.31
CA VAL A 229 3.55 6.50 -12.13
C VAL A 229 4.65 6.32 -11.08
N LEU A 230 4.39 6.75 -9.86
CA LEU A 230 5.13 6.28 -8.68
C LEU A 230 4.32 5.15 -8.05
N LEU A 231 4.87 3.93 -8.09
CA LEU A 231 4.24 2.74 -7.53
C LEU A 231 4.93 2.31 -6.23
N MET A 232 4.15 2.12 -5.17
CA MET A 232 4.64 1.73 -3.85
C MET A 232 3.93 0.46 -3.36
N GLY A 233 4.68 -0.52 -2.87
CA GLY A 233 4.11 -1.74 -2.29
C GLY A 233 5.11 -2.50 -1.43
N ASP A 234 4.65 -3.49 -0.67
CA ASP A 234 5.47 -4.34 0.18
C ASP A 234 5.44 -5.81 -0.25
N SER A 235 4.72 -6.15 -1.32
CA SER A 235 4.59 -7.49 -1.85
C SER A 235 4.78 -7.55 -3.36
N LEU A 236 5.24 -8.69 -3.89
CA LEU A 236 5.35 -8.86 -5.35
C LEU A 236 4.00 -8.76 -6.09
N GLY A 237 2.87 -8.95 -5.40
CA GLY A 237 1.53 -8.77 -5.96
C GLY A 237 1.23 -7.31 -6.32
N ASP A 238 1.84 -6.36 -5.60
CA ASP A 238 1.62 -4.93 -5.76
C ASP A 238 2.19 -4.38 -7.07
N LEU A 239 3.14 -5.10 -7.69
CA LEU A 239 3.75 -4.72 -8.97
C LEU A 239 2.74 -4.59 -10.12
N THR A 240 1.55 -5.17 -9.95
CA THR A 240 0.46 -5.20 -10.95
C THR A 240 -0.62 -4.14 -10.71
N MET A 241 -0.51 -3.31 -9.65
CA MET A 241 -1.51 -2.29 -9.33
C MET A 241 -1.61 -1.19 -10.41
N ALA A 242 -0.56 -1.01 -11.22
CA ALA A 242 -0.53 -0.05 -12.31
C ALA A 242 -1.00 -0.62 -13.66
N ASP A 243 -1.39 -1.89 -13.76
CA ASP A 243 -1.76 -2.53 -15.03
C ASP A 243 -2.99 -1.91 -15.70
N GLY A 244 -3.82 -1.17 -14.94
CA GLY A 244 -4.96 -0.40 -15.44
C GLY A 244 -4.58 0.95 -16.06
N VAL A 245 -3.35 1.43 -15.86
CA VAL A 245 -2.89 2.74 -16.37
C VAL A 245 -2.67 2.64 -17.88
N GLN A 246 -3.39 3.47 -18.63
CA GLN A 246 -3.27 3.56 -20.07
C GLN A 246 -2.18 4.56 -20.46
N ASP A 247 -1.49 4.30 -21.58
CA ASP A 247 -0.48 5.19 -22.14
C ASP A 247 0.66 5.56 -21.16
N MET A 248 0.97 4.64 -20.22
CA MET A 248 2.03 4.83 -19.23
C MET A 248 3.40 5.02 -19.90
N GLU A 249 4.05 6.15 -19.62
CA GLU A 249 5.35 6.51 -20.19
C GLU A 249 6.50 6.08 -19.28
N ASN A 250 6.39 6.40 -17.99
CA ASN A 250 7.40 6.04 -16.99
C ASN A 250 6.72 5.46 -15.74
N ILE A 251 7.39 4.48 -15.13
CA ILE A 251 7.00 3.94 -13.83
C ILE A 251 8.24 3.78 -12.98
N LEU A 252 8.20 4.33 -11.77
CA LEU A 252 9.19 4.09 -10.72
C LEU A 252 8.56 3.23 -9.62
N LYS A 253 9.17 2.08 -9.33
CA LYS A 253 8.65 1.13 -8.34
C LYS A 253 9.50 1.14 -7.06
N ILE A 254 8.87 1.47 -5.94
CA ILE A 254 9.47 1.42 -4.60
C ILE A 254 8.85 0.25 -3.82
N GLY A 255 9.70 -0.69 -3.40
CA GLY A 255 9.31 -1.90 -2.67
C GLY A 255 9.77 -1.86 -1.20
N PHE A 256 8.85 -2.02 -0.25
CA PHE A 256 9.18 -2.15 1.18
C PHE A 256 9.43 -3.62 1.53
N LEU A 257 10.70 -3.98 1.73
CA LEU A 257 11.08 -5.34 2.15
C LEU A 257 11.16 -5.42 3.68
N ASN A 258 10.02 -5.70 4.30
CA ASN A 258 9.88 -5.62 5.75
C ASN A 258 10.34 -6.88 6.52
N ASP A 259 10.24 -8.07 5.92
CA ASP A 259 10.57 -9.35 6.55
C ASP A 259 11.28 -10.30 5.59
N LYS A 260 11.91 -11.36 6.11
CA LYS A 260 12.55 -12.43 5.34
C LYS A 260 13.54 -11.89 4.32
N VAL A 261 14.30 -10.88 4.75
CA VAL A 261 15.18 -10.09 3.89
C VAL A 261 16.13 -10.99 3.11
N GLU A 262 16.85 -11.90 3.78
CA GLU A 262 17.81 -12.79 3.11
C GLU A 262 17.16 -13.66 2.03
N GLU A 263 15.93 -14.12 2.27
CA GLU A 263 15.20 -15.02 1.37
C GLU A 263 14.58 -14.29 0.17
N ARG A 264 14.15 -13.03 0.38
CA ARG A 264 13.33 -12.27 -0.59
C ARG A 264 14.06 -11.13 -1.27
N LYS A 265 15.23 -10.70 -0.77
CA LYS A 265 15.94 -9.52 -1.27
C LYS A 265 16.22 -9.59 -2.77
N GLN A 266 16.64 -10.76 -3.27
CA GLN A 266 16.95 -10.91 -4.69
C GLN A 266 15.71 -10.73 -5.56
N SER A 267 14.58 -11.37 -5.23
CA SER A 267 13.35 -11.22 -6.01
C SER A 267 12.79 -9.80 -5.98
N TYR A 268 12.98 -9.08 -4.87
CA TYR A 268 12.61 -7.67 -4.76
C TYR A 268 13.52 -6.79 -5.62
N LEU A 269 14.84 -6.98 -5.57
CA LEU A 269 15.78 -6.24 -6.42
C LEU A 269 15.58 -6.51 -7.92
N ASP A 270 15.08 -7.68 -8.26
CA ASP A 270 14.78 -8.02 -9.65
C ASP A 270 13.49 -7.38 -10.18
N SER A 271 12.58 -6.99 -9.26
CA SER A 271 11.22 -6.58 -9.60
C SER A 271 10.88 -5.12 -9.29
N TYR A 272 11.51 -4.53 -8.27
CA TYR A 272 11.41 -3.13 -7.88
C TYR A 272 12.67 -2.37 -8.27
N ASP A 273 12.51 -1.08 -8.61
CA ASP A 273 13.64 -0.22 -8.96
C ASP A 273 14.40 0.22 -7.70
N ILE A 274 13.67 0.51 -6.62
CA ILE A 274 14.17 0.87 -5.29
C ILE A 274 13.59 -0.09 -4.25
N VAL A 275 14.43 -0.74 -3.46
CA VAL A 275 14.03 -1.62 -2.36
C VAL A 275 14.45 -0.99 -1.02
N LEU A 276 13.49 -0.80 -0.13
CA LEU A 276 13.66 -0.25 1.21
C LEU A 276 13.61 -1.40 2.24
N VAL A 277 14.77 -1.78 2.78
CA VAL A 277 14.88 -2.92 3.71
C VAL A 277 14.67 -2.47 5.14
N LYS A 278 13.61 -3.01 5.78
CA LYS A 278 13.25 -2.70 7.18
C LYS A 278 13.21 -1.21 7.50
N ASP A 279 12.86 -0.40 6.50
CA ASP A 279 12.54 1.00 6.67
C ASP A 279 11.16 1.09 7.34
N GLU A 280 10.89 2.10 8.17
CA GLU A 280 9.58 2.38 8.80
C GLU A 280 9.12 3.83 8.50
N THR A 281 9.72 4.44 7.48
CA THR A 281 9.56 5.83 7.06
C THR A 281 9.07 5.93 5.62
N LEU A 282 8.66 7.14 5.23
CA LEU A 282 8.42 7.57 3.84
C LEU A 282 9.48 8.60 3.41
N GLU A 283 10.68 8.60 3.99
CA GLU A 283 11.74 9.56 3.63
C GLU A 283 12.10 9.49 2.15
N VAL A 284 12.36 8.28 1.63
CA VAL A 284 12.70 8.08 0.21
C VAL A 284 11.52 8.44 -0.71
N PRO A 285 10.28 7.95 -0.50
CA PRO A 285 9.12 8.41 -1.25
C PRO A 285 8.94 9.93 -1.23
N ASN A 286 9.07 10.58 -0.08
CA ASN A 286 8.97 12.04 0.04
C ASN A 286 10.07 12.75 -0.73
N ALA A 287 11.32 12.30 -0.61
CA ALA A 287 12.44 12.89 -1.34
C ALA A 287 12.29 12.76 -2.86
N VAL A 288 11.78 11.61 -3.34
CA VAL A 288 11.40 11.42 -4.74
C VAL A 288 10.30 12.41 -5.15
N LEU A 289 9.23 12.55 -4.38
CA LEU A 289 8.14 13.48 -4.70
C LEU A 289 8.60 14.95 -4.70
N LEU A 290 9.42 15.36 -3.74
CA LEU A 290 10.02 16.69 -3.68
C LEU A 290 10.89 16.96 -4.91
N TYR A 291 11.70 15.98 -5.31
CA TYR A 291 12.50 16.06 -6.54
C TYR A 291 11.63 16.20 -7.79
N LEU A 292 10.57 15.40 -7.92
CA LEU A 292 9.63 15.43 -9.05
C LEU A 292 8.84 16.74 -9.15
N THR A 293 8.62 17.42 -8.01
CA THR A 293 7.86 18.68 -7.92
C THR A 293 8.74 19.93 -7.96
N GLY A 294 10.07 19.77 -8.05
CA GLY A 294 11.01 20.89 -8.17
C GLY A 294 11.30 21.63 -6.86
N LEU A 295 10.84 21.10 -5.72
CA LEU A 295 11.20 21.61 -4.39
C LEU A 295 12.56 21.01 -4.00
N CYS A 296 13.63 21.67 -4.46
CA CYS A 296 14.98 21.35 -4.02
C CYS A 296 15.14 21.74 -2.54
N PHE A 297 15.67 20.84 -1.71
CA PHE A 297 15.90 21.03 -0.27
C PHE A 297 16.60 22.37 0.03
N SER A 298 15.81 23.35 0.46
CA SER A 298 16.30 24.55 1.15
C SER A 298 15.61 24.68 2.50
N LEU A 299 15.66 23.61 3.30
CA LEU A 299 15.21 23.62 4.68
C LEU A 299 16.20 22.86 5.57
N LYS A 300 17.42 23.39 5.66
CA LYS A 300 18.23 23.41 6.90
C LYS A 300 19.10 24.66 6.88
N LEU A 301 18.61 25.73 7.51
CA LEU A 301 19.44 26.72 8.21
C LEU A 301 19.13 26.58 9.70
#